data_AF-A0A7Y4RJA2-F1
#
_entry.id   AF-A0A7Y4RJA2-F1
#
_cell.length_a   1.000
_cell.length_b   1.000
_cell.length_c   1.000
_cell.angle_alpha   90.00
_cell.angle_beta   90.00
_cell.angle_gamma   90.00
#
_symmetry.space_group_name_H-M   'P 1'
#
loop_
_entity.id
_entity.type
_entity.pdbx_description
1 polymer ?
#
loop_
_entity_poly.entity_id
_entity_poly.type
_entity_poly.pdbx_seq_one_letter_code
_entity_poly.pdbx_strand_id
1 'polypeptide(L)' 'AMDLLEHGVWKGVGVLGPEAFPPDPFMEKMEDYGFPYGMKEM' A
#
# COMPACT_ATOMS: atom_id res chain seq x y z
N ALA A 1 4.88 -1.39 -0.13
CA ALA A 1 4.40 -2.67 0.46
C ALA A 1 5.30 -3.15 1.58
N MET A 2 6.57 -3.51 1.33
CA MET A 2 7.47 -3.99 2.39
C MET A 2 7.70 -2.97 3.50
N ASP A 3 7.85 -1.70 3.17
CA ASP A 3 7.96 -0.59 4.12
C ASP A 3 6.79 -0.53 5.12
N LEU A 4 5.55 -0.80 4.66
CA LEU A 4 4.36 -0.83 5.51
C LEU A 4 4.35 -2.01 6.48
N LEU A 5 4.92 -3.15 6.08
CA LEU A 5 5.07 -4.32 6.95
C LEU A 5 6.18 -4.09 7.98
N GLU A 6 7.31 -3.53 7.55
CA GLU A 6 8.46 -3.24 8.41
C GLU A 6 8.09 -2.27 9.54
N HIS A 7 7.37 -1.20 9.21
CA HIS A 7 6.90 -0.22 10.19
C HIS A 7 5.64 -0.65 10.95
N GLY A 8 5.11 -1.85 10.68
CA GLY A 8 3.93 -2.40 11.34
C GLY A 8 2.63 -1.65 11.04
N VAL A 9 2.56 -0.91 9.94
CA VAL A 9 1.29 -0.33 9.46
C VAL A 9 0.39 -1.44 8.91
N TRP A 10 0.95 -2.33 8.10
CA TRP A 10 0.31 -3.59 7.71
C TRP A 10 0.74 -4.69 8.67
N LYS A 11 -0.22 -5.51 9.11
CA LYS A 11 0.02 -6.64 10.01
C LYS A 11 -0.86 -7.83 9.60
N GLY A 12 -0.27 -9.01 9.53
CA GLY A 12 -0.99 -10.25 9.22
C GLY A 12 -0.07 -11.46 9.36
N VAL A 13 -0.68 -12.65 9.49
CA VAL A 13 0.03 -13.93 9.60
C VAL A 13 -0.43 -14.83 8.46
N GLY A 14 0.51 -15.48 7.79
CA GLY A 14 0.25 -16.35 6.64
C GLY A 14 0.77 -15.77 5.32
N VAL A 15 0.27 -16.29 4.21
CA VAL A 15 0.62 -15.83 2.85
C VAL A 15 -0.47 -14.86 2.39
N LEU A 16 -0.25 -13.58 2.60
CA LEU A 16 -1.19 -12.51 2.28
C LEU A 16 -0.60 -11.60 1.21
N GLY A 17 -1.35 -11.39 0.12
CA GLY A 17 -1.02 -10.36 -0.86
C GLY A 17 -1.38 -8.95 -0.36
N PRO A 18 -0.89 -7.89 -1.03
CA PRO A 18 -1.20 -6.50 -0.69
C PRO A 18 -2.70 -6.18 -0.63
N GLU A 19 -3.51 -6.86 -1.45
CA GLU A 19 -4.97 -6.70 -1.48
C GLU A 19 -5.69 -7.14 -0.19
N ALA A 20 -5.01 -7.86 0.70
CA ALA A 20 -5.55 -8.25 2.00
C ALA A 20 -5.46 -7.13 3.06
N PHE A 21 -4.83 -5.99 2.73
CA PHE A 21 -4.58 -4.89 3.66
C PHE A 21 -5.27 -3.59 3.21
N PRO A 22 -5.48 -2.62 4.13
CA PRO A 22 -5.99 -1.31 3.76
C PRO A 22 -5.11 -0.64 2.68
N PRO A 23 -5.70 -0.16 1.56
CA PRO A 23 -4.93 0.37 0.45
C PRO A 23 -4.38 1.77 0.72
N ASP A 24 -5.07 2.59 1.52
CA ASP A 24 -4.74 4.02 1.70
C ASP A 24 -3.27 4.29 2.08
N PRO A 25 -2.65 3.58 3.06
CA PRO A 25 -1.25 3.81 3.43
C PRO A 25 -0.27 3.45 2.31
N PHE A 26 -0.64 2.55 1.41
CA PHE A 26 0.15 2.21 0.24
C PHE A 26 0.02 3.29 -0.83
N MET A 27 -1.21 3.76 -1.07
CA MET A 27 -1.48 4.82 -2.04
C MET A 27 -0.75 6.12 -1.67
N GLU A 28 -0.76 6.50 -0.39
CA GLU A 28 -0.05 7.70 0.11
C GLU A 28 1.45 7.62 -0.16
N LYS A 29 2.10 6.49 0.15
CA LYS A 29 3.54 6.29 -0.09
C LYS A 29 3.94 6.24 -1.57
N MET A 30 3.00 5.98 -2.48
CA MET A 30 3.34 5.98 -3.90
C MET A 30 3.79 7.36 -4.38
N GLU A 31 3.23 8.44 -3.81
CA GLU A 31 3.69 9.79 -4.11
C GLU A 31 5.13 10.02 -3.63
N ASP A 32 5.44 9.65 -2.38
CA ASP A 32 6.79 9.76 -1.79
C ASP A 32 7.86 9.01 -2.59
N TYR A 33 7.47 7.88 -3.20
CA TYR A 33 8.37 7.06 -4.02
C TYR A 33 8.42 7.48 -5.49
N GLY A 34 7.76 8.58 -5.88
CA GLY A 34 7.78 9.11 -7.24
C GLY A 34 6.87 8.36 -8.22
N PHE A 35 5.85 7.66 -7.72
CA PHE A 35 4.84 6.94 -8.49
C PHE A 35 3.44 7.57 -8.30
N PRO A 36 3.22 8.83 -8.72
CA PRO A 36 1.91 9.48 -8.55
C PRO A 36 0.83 8.69 -9.28
N TYR A 37 -0.30 8.46 -8.61
CA TYR A 37 -1.46 7.77 -9.18
C TYR A 37 -2.59 8.74 -9.48
N GLY A 38 -3.52 8.31 -10.33
CA GLY A 38 -4.73 9.06 -10.64
C GLY A 38 -5.86 8.13 -11.05
N MET A 39 -7.10 8.58 -10.89
CA MET A 39 -8.29 7.88 -11.36
C MET A 39 -8.96 8.71 -12.44
N LYS A 40 -9.40 8.05 -13.51
CA LYS A 40 -10.18 8.65 -14.58
C LYS A 40 -11.44 7.82 -14.77
N GLU A 41 -12.58 8.46 -14.58
CA GLU A 41 -13.88 7.92 -14.94
C GLU A 41 -14.10 8.09 -16.45
N MET A 42 -14.71 7.09 -17.10
CA MET A 42 -15.02 7.09 -18.53
C MET A 42 -16.49 7.41 -18.79
#